data_AF-A0AA39KJ99-F1
#
_entry.id   AF-A0AA39KJ99-F1
#
_cell.length_a   1.000
_cell.length_b   1.000
_cell.length_c   1.000
_cell.angle_alpha   90.00
_cell.angle_beta   90.00
_cell.angle_gamma   90.00
#
_symmetry.space_group_name_H-M   'P 1'
#
loop_
_entity.id
_entity.type
_entity.pdbx_description
1 polymer ?
#
loop_
_entity_poly.entity_id
_entity_poly.type
_entity_poly.pdbx_seq_one_letter_code
_entity_poly.pdbx_strand_id
1 'polypeptide(L)'
;MSIFKLRPVNLKFIRYLCTERQNLPQSAGKPFFIRQQENLLVNHVLQTNERIENDKWMEIRKELLFNPNLRLSEHNVDSVILDLCCDVSNKSAAKDYIEFLRNTNHEINIAVLGKYFKILFKSKTPLSAEETKILFESYDKIRAKYPILDTRTAEACILGLSKTSRWKECYDLLEMYETNDQTGTIVFASIVAGAFDHDEPDKAWKLLKSMQTRIKLYNFVLESYLNYCIRQAKNSNELEILLIKMFKFWSEYDYYPEEKMIDMYMNCFKDIKKWSIRKTSIKHNGTCVACGCKLYNLEESSDDFDNLSNSFLSKVLVGGDIYNNTTPKELENFKRFVNATKPYDVVIDGLNAAYACNKDRVNYTPVEKLVEVVKAFVAQNKKIFVLGRCHMRKWSSQEMNYIKRHAHLFLAKDSSADDPFMLYATFTSGINTYFASRDFMRQHRYILNDEYLRRIFRHWQFTRQIQPTMIGGPHNRQLILIEPPEFLPIAQQNQNGDWHIPYFEETIYKEMQLSDRPRHWLCLKKNQ
;
A
#
# COMPACT_ATOMS: atom_id res chain seq x y z
N MET A 1 18.07 -7.22 -55.08
CA MET A 1 18.11 -5.75 -55.24
C MET A 1 16.73 -5.23 -54.91
N SER A 2 16.43 -4.34 -53.96
CA SER A 2 17.18 -3.32 -53.20
C SER A 2 16.41 -3.14 -51.88
N ILE A 3 17.01 -3.39 -50.70
CA ILE A 3 17.50 -2.39 -49.73
C ILE A 3 16.51 -1.25 -49.46
N PHE A 4 15.86 -1.26 -48.28
CA PHE A 4 15.82 -0.14 -47.33
C PHE A 4 15.42 -0.64 -45.93
N LYS A 5 16.38 -0.57 -44.99
CA LYS A 5 16.21 -0.73 -43.53
C LYS A 5 15.79 0.61 -42.94
N LEU A 6 14.76 0.65 -42.11
CA LEU A 6 14.58 1.72 -41.10
C LEU A 6 14.11 1.13 -39.76
N ARG A 7 14.76 1.61 -38.70
CA ARG A 7 14.67 1.22 -37.28
C ARG A 7 13.39 1.75 -36.60
N PRO A 8 13.01 1.24 -35.40
CA PRO A 8 11.74 1.54 -34.75
C PRO A 8 11.71 2.96 -34.18
N VAL A 9 10.63 3.69 -34.45
CA VAL A 9 10.37 5.04 -33.89
C VAL A 9 9.57 4.90 -32.61
N ASN A 10 10.14 5.48 -31.55
CA ASN A 10 9.59 5.68 -30.21
C ASN A 10 8.41 6.67 -30.30
N LEU A 11 7.19 6.27 -29.92
CA LEU A 11 6.01 7.15 -29.92
C LEU A 11 5.49 7.36 -28.49
N LYS A 12 6.11 8.33 -27.82
CA LYS A 12 5.52 9.09 -26.72
C LYS A 12 4.82 10.33 -27.32
N PHE A 13 3.62 10.67 -26.78
CA PHE A 13 2.87 11.94 -26.96
C PHE A 13 2.26 12.16 -28.37
N ILE A 14 1.01 12.59 -28.62
CA ILE A 14 0.04 13.50 -27.96
C ILE A 14 -1.37 13.16 -28.49
N ARG A 15 -2.42 13.24 -27.66
CA ARG A 15 -3.72 13.79 -28.09
C ARG A 15 -4.52 14.35 -26.90
N TYR A 16 -4.16 15.56 -26.53
CA TYR A 16 -5.13 16.56 -26.06
C TYR A 16 -6.01 16.92 -27.27
N LEU A 17 -7.33 17.04 -27.11
CA LEU A 17 -8.16 18.06 -27.76
C LEU A 17 -9.61 17.97 -27.24
N CYS A 18 -10.04 19.10 -26.68
CA CYS A 18 -11.41 19.59 -26.49
C CYS A 18 -12.29 19.01 -25.37
N THR A 19 -12.03 19.48 -24.16
CA THR A 19 -13.07 19.98 -23.25
C THR A 19 -12.58 21.30 -22.65
N GLU A 20 -13.53 22.20 -22.38
CA GLU A 20 -13.42 23.60 -21.98
C GLU A 20 -12.28 23.91 -20.99
N ARG A 21 -11.78 25.15 -21.07
CA ARG A 21 -10.81 25.74 -20.14
C ARG A 21 -11.29 25.61 -18.69
N GLN A 22 -10.98 24.49 -18.06
CA GLN A 22 -10.82 24.39 -16.61
C GLN A 22 -9.33 24.46 -16.33
N ASN A 23 -8.98 25.38 -15.45
CA ASN A 23 -7.61 25.66 -15.02
C ASN A 23 -6.82 24.37 -14.74
N LEU A 24 -5.62 24.30 -15.31
CA LEU A 24 -4.58 23.33 -14.98
C LEU A 24 -4.33 23.30 -13.45
N PRO A 25 -3.92 22.15 -12.89
CA PRO A 25 -3.95 21.91 -11.44
C PRO A 25 -3.01 22.84 -10.66
N GLN A 26 -3.58 23.67 -9.80
CA GLN A 26 -2.86 24.31 -8.69
C GLN A 26 -2.48 23.23 -7.66
N SER A 27 -1.19 22.89 -7.55
CA SER A 27 -0.56 22.43 -6.27
C SER A 27 0.95 22.14 -6.38
N ALA A 28 1.72 22.97 -7.08
CA ALA A 28 3.18 22.94 -6.92
C ALA A 28 3.58 23.84 -5.72
N GLY A 29 4.23 23.27 -4.70
CA GLY A 29 4.68 24.02 -3.51
C GLY A 29 5.84 24.99 -3.80
N LYS A 30 6.08 25.97 -2.90
CA LYS A 30 7.17 26.96 -3.04
C LYS A 30 8.57 26.35 -3.33
N PRO A 31 8.98 25.24 -2.72
CA PRO A 31 10.28 24.61 -3.01
C PRO A 31 10.43 24.13 -4.47
N PHE A 32 9.34 23.67 -5.08
CA PHE A 32 9.34 23.28 -6.48
C PHE A 32 9.56 24.48 -7.41
N PHE A 33 8.87 25.60 -7.13
CA PHE A 33 9.02 26.82 -7.94
C PHE A 33 10.43 27.42 -7.83
N ILE A 34 11.02 27.39 -6.64
CA ILE A 34 12.40 27.84 -6.42
C ILE A 34 13.38 26.96 -7.21
N ARG A 35 13.21 25.63 -7.21
CA ARG A 35 14.09 24.72 -7.97
C ARG A 35 14.03 24.90 -9.48
N GLN A 36 12.95 25.42 -10.04
CA GLN A 36 12.85 25.72 -11.47
C GLN A 36 13.63 26.98 -11.88
N GLN A 37 14.00 27.82 -10.91
CA GLN A 37 14.83 29.00 -11.16
C GLN A 37 16.30 28.64 -10.96
N GLU A 38 16.89 28.06 -12.00
CA GLU A 38 18.28 27.58 -11.96
C GLU A 38 19.28 28.65 -11.53
N ASN A 39 18.98 29.93 -11.78
CA ASN A 39 19.83 31.07 -11.47
C ASN A 39 19.90 31.46 -9.98
N LEU A 40 19.06 30.88 -9.11
CA LEU A 40 19.10 31.19 -7.69
C LEU A 40 20.31 30.51 -7.01
N LEU A 41 21.03 31.26 -6.17
CA LEU A 41 22.24 30.78 -5.50
C LEU A 41 22.01 29.49 -4.72
N VAL A 42 20.85 29.38 -4.06
CA VAL A 42 20.48 28.20 -3.26
C VAL A 42 20.49 26.91 -4.08
N ASN A 43 20.11 26.94 -5.36
CA ASN A 43 20.03 25.74 -6.19
C ASN A 43 21.41 25.26 -6.63
N HIS A 44 22.37 26.17 -6.80
CA HIS A 44 23.77 25.82 -7.10
C HIS A 44 24.49 25.30 -5.85
N VAL A 45 24.31 26.00 -4.73
CA VAL A 45 25.01 25.70 -3.49
C VAL A 45 24.53 24.37 -2.89
N LEU A 46 23.23 24.06 -2.97
CA LEU A 46 22.71 22.79 -2.44
C LEU A 46 23.14 21.54 -3.26
N GLN A 47 23.68 21.72 -4.46
CA GLN A 47 24.21 20.63 -5.28
C GLN A 47 25.63 20.23 -4.86
N THR A 48 26.34 21.07 -4.10
CA THR A 48 27.65 20.72 -3.55
C THR A 48 27.49 20.09 -2.17
N ASN A 49 28.40 19.16 -1.82
CA ASN A 49 28.51 18.61 -0.47
C ASN A 49 29.53 19.39 0.38
N GLU A 50 29.86 20.61 -0.06
CA GLU A 50 30.83 21.47 0.62
C GLU A 50 30.15 22.21 1.77
N ARG A 51 30.95 22.59 2.77
CA ARG A 51 30.47 23.39 3.89
C ARG A 51 30.05 24.77 3.40
N ILE A 52 28.87 25.21 3.80
CA ILE A 52 28.34 26.53 3.39
C ILE A 52 28.56 27.51 4.53
N GLU A 53 29.38 28.53 4.28
CA GLU A 53 29.73 29.54 5.28
C GLU A 53 28.58 30.50 5.59
N ASN A 54 28.62 31.13 6.78
CA ASN A 54 27.57 32.02 7.27
C ASN A 54 27.27 33.18 6.31
N ASP A 55 28.30 33.78 5.71
CA ASP A 55 28.14 34.90 4.77
C ASP A 55 27.36 34.46 3.51
N LYS A 56 27.60 33.23 3.05
CA LYS A 56 26.90 32.68 1.90
C LYS A 56 25.45 32.37 2.22
N TRP A 57 25.16 31.86 3.42
CA TRP A 57 23.79 31.69 3.89
C TRP A 57 23.05 33.02 4.02
N MET A 58 23.72 34.07 4.49
CA MET A 58 23.14 35.41 4.55
C MET A 58 22.79 35.94 3.16
N GLU A 59 23.66 35.73 2.17
CA GLU A 59 23.41 36.10 0.77
C GLU A 59 22.21 35.36 0.19
N ILE A 60 22.16 34.02 0.34
CA ILE A 60 21.04 33.18 -0.09
C ILE A 60 19.73 33.65 0.54
N ARG A 61 19.73 33.88 1.86
CA ARG A 61 18.54 34.32 2.59
C ARG A 61 18.05 35.68 2.09
N LYS A 62 18.96 36.64 1.86
CA LYS A 62 18.63 37.96 1.28
C LYS A 62 18.06 37.82 -0.13
N GLU A 63 18.71 37.04 -1.00
CA GLU A 63 18.22 36.80 -2.37
C GLU A 63 16.78 36.27 -2.35
N LEU A 64 16.51 35.28 -1.51
CA LEU A 64 15.17 34.67 -1.40
C LEU A 64 14.12 35.64 -0.83
N LEU A 65 14.48 36.48 0.15
CA LEU A 65 13.57 37.48 0.74
C LEU A 65 13.24 38.62 -0.22
N PHE A 66 14.23 39.13 -0.94
CA PHE A 66 14.07 40.30 -1.81
C PHE A 66 13.60 39.95 -3.22
N ASN A 67 13.52 38.65 -3.56
CA ASN A 67 12.99 38.23 -4.86
C ASN A 67 11.46 38.41 -4.92
N PRO A 68 10.95 39.36 -5.74
CA PRO A 68 9.52 39.69 -5.78
C PRO A 68 8.65 38.55 -6.31
N ASN A 69 9.25 37.61 -7.06
CA ASN A 69 8.55 36.46 -7.62
C ASN A 69 8.27 35.36 -6.58
N LEU A 70 9.01 35.34 -5.47
CA LEU A 70 8.92 34.27 -4.46
C LEU A 70 7.99 34.61 -3.29
N ARG A 71 7.78 35.91 -3.00
CA ARG A 71 6.94 36.40 -1.90
C ARG A 71 7.22 35.65 -0.59
N LEU A 72 8.48 35.66 -0.18
CA LEU A 72 8.94 35.11 1.09
C LEU A 72 8.98 36.22 2.14
N SER A 73 8.83 35.83 3.41
CA SER A 73 8.91 36.73 4.55
C SER A 73 9.91 36.20 5.56
N GLU A 74 10.34 37.06 6.48
CA GLU A 74 11.20 36.70 7.61
C GLU A 74 10.66 35.49 8.40
N HIS A 75 9.34 35.29 8.42
CA HIS A 75 8.71 34.17 9.14
C HIS A 75 8.74 32.83 8.40
N ASN A 76 8.91 32.83 7.07
CA ASN A 76 8.79 31.61 6.26
C ASN A 76 10.04 31.24 5.44
N VAL A 77 10.98 32.17 5.25
CA VAL A 77 12.19 31.93 4.45
C VAL A 77 13.00 30.75 4.97
N ASP A 78 13.23 30.67 6.29
CA ASP A 78 14.03 29.61 6.91
C ASP A 78 13.40 28.24 6.74
N SER A 79 12.07 28.21 6.83
CA SER A 79 11.25 27.02 6.63
C SER A 79 11.34 26.51 5.18
N VAL A 80 11.40 27.43 4.21
CA VAL A 80 11.55 27.11 2.79
C VAL A 80 12.97 26.64 2.47
N ILE A 81 14.00 27.25 3.07
CA ILE A 81 15.39 26.80 2.90
C ILE A 81 15.58 25.37 3.40
N LEU A 82 14.99 25.01 4.55
CA LEU A 82 15.04 23.62 5.02
C LEU A 82 14.23 22.66 4.14
N ASP A 83 13.11 23.09 3.55
CA ASP A 83 12.41 22.25 2.55
C ASP A 83 13.29 21.98 1.33
N LEU A 84 14.03 22.99 0.86
CA LEU A 84 14.98 22.83 -0.25
C LEU A 84 16.10 21.84 0.13
N CYS A 85 16.66 21.94 1.33
CA CYS A 85 17.64 20.98 1.83
C CYS A 85 17.07 19.55 1.91
N CYS A 86 15.81 19.41 2.38
CA CYS A 86 15.11 18.13 2.44
C CYS A 86 14.88 17.54 1.04
N ASP A 87 14.51 18.38 0.08
CA ASP A 87 14.20 18.02 -1.30
C ASP A 87 15.42 17.45 -2.04
N VAL A 88 16.62 17.97 -1.76
CA VAL A 88 17.89 17.44 -2.29
C VAL A 88 18.54 16.38 -1.39
N SER A 89 17.91 16.03 -0.26
CA SER A 89 18.45 15.11 0.75
C SER A 89 19.84 15.49 1.30
N ASN A 90 20.15 16.80 1.35
CA ASN A 90 21.44 17.31 1.83
C ASN A 90 21.39 17.63 3.32
N LYS A 91 21.74 16.64 4.16
CA LYS A 91 21.80 16.79 5.62
C LYS A 91 22.83 17.83 6.07
N SER A 92 23.99 17.89 5.39
CA SER A 92 25.07 18.81 5.77
C SER A 92 24.64 20.26 5.63
N ALA A 93 24.02 20.62 4.50
CA ALA A 93 23.50 21.97 4.28
C ALA A 93 22.43 22.35 5.32
N ALA A 94 21.55 21.41 5.70
CA ALA A 94 20.55 21.67 6.74
C ALA A 94 21.21 21.93 8.11
N LYS A 95 22.29 21.20 8.45
CA LYS A 95 23.08 21.44 9.66
C LYS A 95 23.75 22.82 9.61
N ASP A 96 24.47 23.13 8.53
CA ASP A 96 25.16 24.41 8.34
C ASP A 96 24.17 25.58 8.45
N TYR A 97 22.96 25.43 7.91
CA TYR A 97 21.92 26.45 8.01
C TYR A 97 21.41 26.67 9.44
N ILE A 98 21.20 25.59 10.20
CA ILE A 98 20.81 25.70 11.61
C ILE A 98 21.93 26.35 12.44
N GLU A 99 23.19 26.00 12.17
CA GLU A 99 24.34 26.65 12.81
C GLU A 99 24.41 28.14 12.47
N PHE A 100 24.21 28.50 11.20
CA PHE A 100 24.10 29.90 10.76
C PHE A 100 23.05 30.67 11.56
N LEU A 101 21.83 30.14 11.68
CA LEU A 101 20.74 30.80 12.43
C LEU A 101 21.09 30.96 13.92
N ARG A 102 21.73 29.96 14.52
CA ARG A 102 22.18 30.00 15.92
C ARG A 102 23.30 31.04 16.13
N ASN A 103 24.26 31.11 15.22
CA ASN A 103 25.42 32.01 15.32
C ASN A 103 25.05 33.48 15.07
N THR A 104 23.98 33.73 14.30
CA THR A 104 23.50 35.07 13.97
C THR A 104 22.37 35.56 14.89
N ASN A 105 22.07 34.81 15.95
CA ASN A 105 20.99 35.10 16.91
C ASN A 105 19.60 35.29 16.27
N HIS A 106 19.33 34.63 15.14
CA HIS A 106 17.99 34.58 14.57
C HIS A 106 17.10 33.62 15.39
N GLU A 107 15.86 34.02 15.67
CA GLU A 107 14.91 33.17 16.38
C GLU A 107 14.52 31.97 15.50
N ILE A 108 14.88 30.76 15.93
CA ILE A 108 14.50 29.53 15.24
C ILE A 108 13.14 29.09 15.75
N ASN A 109 12.11 29.27 14.92
CA ASN A 109 10.76 28.84 15.27
C ASN A 109 10.62 27.30 15.25
N ILE A 110 9.57 26.81 15.91
CA ILE A 110 9.28 25.37 16.07
C ILE A 110 9.12 24.66 14.72
N ALA A 111 8.54 25.33 13.72
CA ALA A 111 8.33 24.72 12.41
C ALA A 111 9.65 24.45 11.67
N VAL A 112 10.63 25.35 11.81
CA VAL A 112 11.99 25.17 11.26
C VAL A 112 12.69 24.00 11.98
N LEU A 113 12.65 23.97 13.31
CA LEU A 113 13.21 22.85 14.09
C LEU A 113 12.55 21.51 13.73
N GLY A 114 11.23 21.49 13.57
CA GLY A 114 10.51 20.29 13.20
C GLY A 114 10.91 19.76 11.81
N LYS A 115 11.19 20.64 10.85
CA LYS A 115 11.74 20.25 9.54
C LYS A 115 13.16 19.71 9.66
N TYR A 116 13.99 20.35 10.48
CA TYR A 116 15.34 19.87 10.73
C TYR A 116 15.34 18.46 11.33
N PHE A 117 14.49 18.18 12.33
CA PHE A 117 14.35 16.84 12.92
C PHE A 117 13.92 15.80 11.88
N LYS A 118 13.00 16.15 10.97
CA LYS A 118 12.59 15.28 9.86
C LYS A 118 13.73 15.00 8.87
N ILE A 119 14.60 15.97 8.59
CA ILE A 119 15.79 15.79 7.74
C ILE A 119 16.78 14.84 8.42
N LEU A 120 17.05 15.03 9.71
CA LEU A 120 17.91 14.15 10.51
C LEU A 120 17.37 12.70 10.49
N PHE A 121 16.06 12.53 10.69
CA PHE A 121 15.41 11.23 10.60
C PHE A 121 15.55 10.58 9.22
N LYS A 122 15.36 11.32 8.13
CA LYS A 122 15.48 10.78 6.75
C LYS A 122 16.90 10.43 6.34
N SER A 123 17.91 10.95 7.04
CA SER A 123 19.30 10.68 6.71
C SER A 123 19.68 9.22 6.91
N LYS A 124 20.49 8.69 5.98
CA LYS A 124 21.05 7.34 6.05
C LYS A 124 22.27 7.23 6.95
N THR A 125 22.93 8.35 7.26
CA THR A 125 24.11 8.36 8.11
C THR A 125 23.73 8.53 9.59
N PRO A 126 24.48 7.95 10.53
CA PRO A 126 24.30 8.20 11.96
C PRO A 126 24.34 9.71 12.27
N LEU A 127 23.67 10.11 13.35
CA LEU A 127 23.75 11.48 13.84
C LEU A 127 25.14 11.71 14.44
N SER A 128 25.75 12.84 14.08
CA SER A 128 26.97 13.34 14.73
C SER A 128 26.69 13.82 16.16
N ALA A 129 27.74 13.97 16.96
CA ALA A 129 27.63 14.50 18.32
C ALA A 129 27.03 15.92 18.33
N GLU A 130 27.42 16.75 17.36
CA GLU A 130 26.90 18.12 17.22
C GLU A 130 25.42 18.12 16.82
N GLU A 131 25.01 17.30 15.84
CA GLU A 131 23.60 17.17 15.43
C GLU A 131 22.73 16.71 16.61
N THR A 132 23.22 15.73 17.38
CA THR A 132 22.54 15.21 18.57
C THR A 132 22.41 16.28 19.64
N LYS A 133 23.47 17.07 19.89
CA LYS A 133 23.46 18.19 20.83
C LYS A 133 22.45 19.26 20.42
N ILE A 134 22.45 19.67 19.15
CA ILE A 134 21.49 20.66 18.63
C ILE A 134 20.06 20.15 18.80
N LEU A 135 19.81 18.87 18.51
CA LEU A 135 18.50 18.25 18.66
C LEU A 135 18.03 18.28 20.12
N PHE A 136 18.85 17.84 21.06
CA PHE A 136 18.50 17.81 22.49
C PHE A 136 18.23 19.20 23.04
N GLU A 137 19.12 20.17 22.80
CA GLU A 137 18.91 21.55 23.26
C GLU A 137 17.64 22.17 22.67
N SER A 138 17.34 21.87 21.41
CA SER A 138 16.13 22.36 20.74
C SER A 138 14.87 21.73 21.31
N TYR A 139 14.90 20.41 21.54
CA TYR A 139 13.81 19.66 22.14
C TYR A 139 13.55 20.11 23.60
N ASP A 140 14.58 20.27 24.42
CA ASP A 140 14.44 20.69 25.81
C ASP A 140 13.85 22.11 25.89
N LYS A 141 14.26 23.03 25.00
CA LYS A 141 13.65 24.36 24.88
C LYS A 141 12.17 24.28 24.48
N ILE A 142 11.81 23.41 23.54
CA ILE A 142 10.41 23.20 23.13
C ILE A 142 9.60 22.69 24.32
N ARG A 143 10.07 21.67 25.05
CA ARG A 143 9.37 21.07 26.20
C ARG A 143 9.25 22.03 27.39
N ALA A 144 10.28 22.84 27.63
CA ALA A 144 10.24 23.86 28.68
C ALA A 144 9.19 24.95 28.38
N LYS A 145 9.04 25.35 27.11
CA LYS A 145 8.07 26.36 26.69
C LYS A 145 6.66 25.80 26.53
N TYR A 146 6.53 24.54 26.10
CA TYR A 146 5.26 23.88 25.80
C TYR A 146 5.21 22.47 26.44
N PRO A 147 4.61 22.34 27.64
CA PRO A 147 4.45 21.05 28.31
C PRO A 147 3.53 20.07 27.58
N ILE A 148 2.63 20.56 26.74
CA ILE A 148 1.76 19.76 25.85
C ILE A 148 2.02 20.23 24.43
N LEU A 149 2.31 19.29 23.54
CA LEU A 149 2.65 19.57 22.14
C LEU A 149 1.49 19.25 21.22
N ASP A 150 1.30 20.06 20.18
CA ASP A 150 0.39 19.72 19.09
C ASP A 150 0.92 18.52 18.28
N THR A 151 0.03 17.84 17.55
CA THR A 151 0.32 16.64 16.76
C THR A 151 1.53 16.79 15.84
N ARG A 152 1.71 17.95 15.18
CA ARG A 152 2.81 18.15 14.21
C ARG A 152 4.14 18.32 14.91
N THR A 153 4.15 19.05 16.03
CA THR A 153 5.35 19.23 16.84
C THR A 153 5.76 17.94 17.52
N ALA A 154 4.81 17.19 18.09
CA ALA A 154 5.04 15.86 18.66
C ALA A 154 5.61 14.89 17.62
N GLU A 155 5.02 14.81 16.42
CA GLU A 155 5.53 14.00 15.30
C GLU A 155 7.00 14.33 15.01
N ALA A 156 7.34 15.60 14.86
CA ALA A 156 8.70 15.99 14.52
C ALA A 156 9.70 15.64 15.64
N CYS A 157 9.31 15.83 16.90
CA CYS A 157 10.13 15.47 18.05
C CYS A 157 10.35 13.95 18.11
N ILE A 158 9.30 13.14 17.90
CA ILE A 158 9.41 11.68 17.88
C ILE A 158 10.36 11.22 16.77
N LEU A 159 10.18 11.74 15.54
CA LEU A 159 11.06 11.39 14.43
C LEU A 159 12.53 11.75 14.73
N GLY A 160 12.77 12.92 15.31
CA GLY A 160 14.11 13.33 15.72
C GLY A 160 14.72 12.43 16.81
N LEU A 161 13.99 12.20 17.90
CA LEU A 161 14.48 11.49 19.07
C LEU A 161 14.62 9.97 18.84
N SER A 162 13.82 9.40 17.94
CA SER A 162 13.79 7.95 17.67
C SER A 162 15.15 7.34 17.32
N LYS A 163 16.06 8.13 16.73
CA LYS A 163 17.42 7.71 16.35
C LYS A 163 18.49 8.00 17.43
N THR A 164 18.09 8.43 18.62
CA THR A 164 18.99 8.91 19.66
C THR A 164 18.84 8.10 20.94
N SER A 165 19.80 8.26 21.87
CA SER A 165 19.73 7.65 23.21
C SER A 165 18.50 8.06 24.02
N ARG A 166 17.83 9.17 23.68
CA ARG A 166 16.61 9.68 24.32
C ARG A 166 15.31 9.16 23.67
N TRP A 167 15.38 8.14 22.81
CA TRP A 167 14.22 7.58 22.11
C TRP A 167 13.05 7.15 23.02
N LYS A 168 13.30 6.83 24.30
CA LYS A 168 12.25 6.43 25.25
C LYS A 168 11.27 7.56 25.54
N GLU A 169 11.69 8.82 25.43
CA GLU A 169 10.81 9.98 25.57
C GLU A 169 9.77 10.05 24.46
N CYS A 170 9.96 9.32 23.36
CA CYS A 170 8.95 9.20 22.32
C CYS A 170 7.65 8.56 22.82
N TYR A 171 7.66 7.75 23.89
CA TYR A 171 6.44 7.19 24.45
C TYR A 171 5.55 8.27 25.08
N ASP A 172 6.13 9.18 25.87
CA ASP A 172 5.40 10.31 26.46
C ASP A 172 4.84 11.24 25.37
N LEU A 173 5.63 11.46 24.30
CA LEU A 173 5.19 12.24 23.15
C LEU A 173 4.09 11.54 22.35
N LEU A 174 4.08 10.20 22.34
CA LEU A 174 3.06 9.40 21.67
C LEU A 174 1.71 9.51 22.37
N GLU A 175 1.69 9.65 23.69
CA GLU A 175 0.44 9.90 24.46
C GLU A 175 -0.20 11.24 24.09
N MET A 176 0.62 12.24 23.72
CA MET A 176 0.16 13.54 23.24
C MET A 176 -0.23 13.54 21.74
N TYR A 177 0.06 12.45 21.03
CA TYR A 177 -0.16 12.36 19.59
C TYR A 177 -1.58 11.88 19.28
N GLU A 178 -2.47 12.81 18.89
CA GLU A 178 -3.79 12.45 18.39
C GLU A 178 -3.70 11.75 17.02
N THR A 179 -4.02 10.46 17.00
CA THR A 179 -4.12 9.64 15.78
C THR A 179 -5.29 10.07 14.90
N ASN A 180 -5.03 10.88 13.87
CA ASN A 180 -5.88 10.92 12.67
C ASN A 180 -5.38 9.84 11.68
N ASP A 181 -6.32 9.01 11.20
CA ASP A 181 -6.19 7.63 10.70
C ASP A 181 -5.21 7.32 9.53
N GLN A 182 -4.37 8.25 9.05
CA GLN A 182 -3.43 7.98 7.94
C GLN A 182 -2.01 8.53 8.11
N THR A 183 -1.80 9.62 8.87
CA THR A 183 -0.47 10.25 9.05
C THR A 183 0.34 9.69 10.22
N GLY A 184 -0.29 8.99 11.16
CA GLY A 184 0.39 8.45 12.35
C GLY A 184 1.36 7.29 12.09
N THR A 185 1.26 6.60 10.94
CA THR A 185 1.98 5.33 10.71
C THR A 185 3.50 5.43 10.79
N ILE A 186 4.08 6.56 10.36
CA ILE A 186 5.53 6.79 10.41
C ILE A 186 6.03 7.05 11.84
N VAL A 187 5.20 7.66 12.70
CA VAL A 187 5.53 7.95 14.10
C VAL A 187 5.75 6.65 14.85
N PHE A 188 4.76 5.75 14.81
CA PHE A 188 4.89 4.44 15.45
C PHE A 188 6.05 3.63 14.88
N ALA A 189 6.20 3.60 13.54
CA ALA A 189 7.30 2.91 12.89
C ALA A 189 8.67 3.44 13.34
N SER A 190 8.83 4.75 13.52
CA SER A 190 10.08 5.34 14.03
C SER A 190 10.42 4.88 15.46
N ILE A 191 9.42 4.78 16.34
CA ILE A 191 9.62 4.28 17.71
C ILE A 191 9.98 2.79 17.70
N VAL A 192 9.33 1.98 16.86
CA VAL A 192 9.66 0.55 16.67
C VAL A 192 11.11 0.39 16.21
N ALA A 193 11.53 1.16 15.20
CA ALA A 193 12.90 1.14 14.72
C ALA A 193 13.90 1.54 15.82
N GLY A 194 13.61 2.63 16.55
CA GLY A 194 14.42 3.08 17.68
C GLY A 194 14.55 2.00 18.77
N ALA A 195 13.47 1.29 19.09
CA ALA A 195 13.51 0.19 20.06
C ALA A 195 14.40 -0.97 19.59
N PHE A 196 14.37 -1.35 18.31
CA PHE A 196 15.30 -2.35 17.77
C PHE A 196 16.75 -1.84 17.75
N ASP A 197 16.98 -0.58 17.40
CA ASP A 197 18.32 0.03 17.35
C ASP A 197 18.96 0.13 18.75
N HIS A 198 18.16 0.15 19.82
CA HIS A 198 18.60 0.15 21.21
C HIS A 198 18.41 -1.18 21.93
N ASP A 199 18.30 -2.28 21.18
CA ASP A 199 18.23 -3.65 21.70
C ASP A 199 17.09 -3.91 22.70
N GLU A 200 15.94 -3.24 22.52
CA GLU A 200 14.70 -3.46 23.28
C GLU A 200 13.60 -4.10 22.40
N PRO A 201 13.80 -5.35 21.92
CA PRO A 201 12.91 -5.99 20.94
C PRO A 201 11.50 -6.20 21.48
N ASP A 202 11.32 -6.45 22.77
CA ASP A 202 10.00 -6.73 23.34
C ASP A 202 9.07 -5.53 23.25
N LYS A 203 9.60 -4.32 23.44
CA LYS A 203 8.84 -3.08 23.25
C LYS A 203 8.50 -2.86 21.78
N ALA A 204 9.45 -3.12 20.88
CA ALA A 204 9.25 -3.03 19.44
C ALA A 204 8.14 -3.98 18.97
N TRP A 205 8.18 -5.25 19.38
CA TRP A 205 7.18 -6.26 19.04
C TRP A 205 5.81 -5.96 19.67
N LYS A 206 5.77 -5.49 20.92
CA LYS A 206 4.53 -5.06 21.57
C LYS A 206 3.88 -3.92 20.79
N LEU A 207 4.66 -2.92 20.38
CA LEU A 207 4.16 -1.78 19.62
C LEU A 207 3.68 -2.19 18.23
N LEU A 208 4.46 -3.02 17.51
CA LEU A 208 4.06 -3.59 16.21
C LEU A 208 2.73 -4.35 16.30
N LYS A 209 2.55 -5.19 17.32
CA LYS A 209 1.30 -5.96 17.52
C LYS A 209 0.12 -5.07 17.93
N SER A 210 0.35 -4.10 18.82
CA SER A 210 -0.70 -3.20 19.31
C SER A 210 -1.30 -2.33 18.21
N MET A 211 -0.53 -2.09 17.15
CA MET A 211 -0.89 -1.17 16.08
C MET A 211 -1.57 -1.85 14.91
N GLN A 212 -1.67 -3.19 14.91
CA GLN A 212 -2.36 -3.93 13.86
C GLN A 212 -1.76 -3.62 12.45
N THR A 213 -2.41 -4.04 11.37
CA THR A 213 -2.10 -3.71 9.96
C THR A 213 -2.33 -2.23 9.62
N ARG A 214 -2.61 -1.37 10.61
CA ARG A 214 -2.67 0.09 10.41
C ARG A 214 -1.28 0.65 10.07
N ILE A 215 -0.20 -0.03 10.47
CA ILE A 215 1.17 0.37 10.13
C ILE A 215 1.54 -0.19 8.75
N LYS A 216 1.84 0.72 7.81
CA LYS A 216 2.75 0.37 6.71
C LYS A 216 4.09 0.00 7.34
N LEU A 217 4.52 -1.25 7.23
CA LEU A 217 5.85 -1.62 7.68
C LEU A 217 6.87 -1.01 6.71
N TYR A 218 7.56 0.02 7.17
CA TYR A 218 8.56 0.74 6.39
C TYR A 218 9.88 -0.05 6.34
N ASN A 219 10.60 0.05 5.23
CA ASN A 219 11.91 -0.59 5.07
C ASN A 219 12.87 -0.29 6.22
N PHE A 220 12.91 0.95 6.72
CA PHE A 220 13.81 1.30 7.82
C PHE A 220 13.54 0.50 9.10
N VAL A 221 12.30 0.05 9.36
CA VAL A 221 11.97 -0.82 10.50
C VAL A 221 12.57 -2.21 10.29
N LEU A 222 12.44 -2.73 9.06
CA LEU A 222 13.01 -4.02 8.69
C LEU A 222 14.55 -4.00 8.71
N GLU A 223 15.15 -2.87 8.31
CA GLU A 223 16.60 -2.63 8.40
C GLU A 223 17.05 -2.59 9.87
N SER A 224 16.38 -1.83 10.76
CA SER A 224 16.69 -1.79 12.19
C SER A 224 16.54 -3.18 12.85
N TYR A 225 15.50 -3.94 12.51
CA TYR A 225 15.35 -5.32 13.02
C TYR A 225 16.47 -6.24 12.54
N LEU A 226 16.85 -6.16 11.26
CA LEU A 226 17.93 -6.97 10.71
C LEU A 226 19.26 -6.64 11.40
N ASN A 227 19.54 -5.35 11.60
CA ASN A 227 20.73 -4.90 12.33
C ASN A 227 20.73 -5.40 13.78
N TYR A 228 19.59 -5.34 14.46
CA TYR A 228 19.40 -5.95 15.78
C TYR A 228 19.74 -7.45 15.76
N CYS A 229 19.24 -8.20 14.78
CA CYS A 229 19.51 -9.63 14.65
C CYS A 229 21.02 -9.91 14.52
N ILE A 230 21.72 -9.13 13.68
CA ILE A 230 23.16 -9.26 13.45
C ILE A 230 23.97 -8.92 14.72
N ARG A 231 23.57 -7.88 15.47
CA ARG A 231 24.26 -7.49 16.71
C ARG A 231 24.06 -8.51 17.84
N GLN A 232 22.86 -9.06 17.97
CA GLN A 232 22.49 -9.91 19.11
C GLN A 232 22.85 -11.38 18.92
N ALA A 233 22.86 -11.89 17.70
CA ALA A 233 23.12 -13.31 17.45
C ALA A 233 24.59 -13.65 17.75
N LYS A 234 24.81 -14.60 18.68
CA LYS A 234 26.17 -15.10 18.99
C LYS A 234 26.66 -16.15 18.01
N ASN A 235 25.73 -16.78 17.29
CA ASN A 235 25.99 -17.87 16.36
C ASN A 235 24.89 -17.93 15.29
N SER A 236 25.13 -18.74 14.24
CA SER A 236 24.20 -18.87 13.11
C SER A 236 22.82 -19.42 13.50
N ASN A 237 22.70 -20.21 14.58
CA ASN A 237 21.41 -20.75 15.02
C ASN A 237 20.55 -19.67 15.69
N GLU A 238 21.16 -18.83 16.53
CA GLU A 238 20.48 -17.68 17.13
C GLU A 238 20.05 -16.68 16.05
N LEU A 239 20.91 -16.42 15.06
CA LEU A 239 20.58 -15.58 13.91
C LEU A 239 19.38 -16.14 13.15
N GLU A 240 19.38 -17.45 12.86
CA GLU A 240 18.26 -18.15 12.21
C GLU A 240 16.93 -17.92 12.96
N ILE A 241 16.92 -18.10 14.28
CA ILE A 241 15.72 -17.93 15.11
C ILE A 241 15.20 -16.49 15.03
N LEU A 242 16.09 -15.50 15.12
CA LEU A 242 15.72 -14.09 15.06
C LEU A 242 15.18 -13.71 13.68
N LEU A 243 15.82 -14.14 12.58
CA LEU A 243 15.34 -13.84 11.24
C LEU A 243 13.99 -14.51 10.94
N ILE A 244 13.81 -15.78 11.34
CA ILE A 244 12.54 -16.50 11.18
C ILE A 244 11.39 -15.84 11.96
N LYS A 245 11.66 -15.17 13.08
CA LYS A 245 10.63 -14.42 13.82
C LYS A 245 9.98 -13.34 12.96
N MET A 246 10.73 -12.67 12.08
CA MET A 246 10.16 -11.71 11.12
C MET A 246 9.35 -12.40 10.02
N PHE A 247 9.76 -13.58 9.55
CA PHE A 247 8.99 -14.33 8.55
C PHE A 247 7.64 -14.78 9.10
N LYS A 248 7.60 -15.18 10.38
CA LYS A 248 6.35 -15.46 11.10
C LYS A 248 5.47 -14.23 11.18
N PHE A 249 6.04 -13.06 11.48
CA PHE A 249 5.30 -11.80 11.45
C PHE A 249 4.73 -11.49 10.05
N TRP A 250 5.51 -11.67 8.98
CA TRP A 250 5.02 -11.48 7.61
C TRP A 250 3.89 -12.43 7.24
N SER A 251 3.96 -13.67 7.72
CA SER A 251 2.91 -14.68 7.55
C SER A 251 1.64 -14.33 8.31
N GLU A 252 1.77 -13.92 9.58
CA GLU A 252 0.64 -13.61 10.46
C GLU A 252 -0.16 -12.37 10.00
N TYR A 253 0.52 -11.37 9.42
CA TYR A 253 -0.07 -10.09 9.05
C TYR A 253 -0.17 -9.88 7.52
N ASP A 254 -0.01 -10.93 6.72
CA ASP A 254 -0.05 -10.90 5.24
C ASP A 254 0.85 -9.79 4.64
N TYR A 255 2.05 -9.60 5.20
CA TYR A 255 2.96 -8.56 4.75
C TYR A 255 3.87 -9.07 3.64
N TYR A 256 3.99 -8.27 2.59
CA TYR A 256 4.91 -8.52 1.48
C TYR A 256 6.05 -7.50 1.60
N PRO A 257 7.30 -7.93 1.83
CA PRO A 257 8.44 -7.02 1.80
C PRO A 257 8.79 -6.54 0.38
N GLU A 258 9.51 -5.42 0.32
CA GLU A 258 10.17 -4.96 -0.90
C GLU A 258 11.31 -5.91 -1.30
N GLU A 259 11.57 -6.06 -2.60
CA GLU A 259 12.65 -6.91 -3.10
C GLU A 259 14.02 -6.56 -2.48
N LYS A 260 14.32 -5.27 -2.31
CA LYS A 260 15.54 -4.82 -1.63
C LYS A 260 15.66 -5.42 -0.22
N MET A 261 14.55 -5.46 0.52
CA MET A 261 14.53 -6.04 1.86
C MET A 261 14.70 -7.57 1.83
N ILE A 262 14.08 -8.23 0.85
CA ILE A 262 14.31 -9.66 0.60
C ILE A 262 15.79 -9.94 0.37
N ASP A 263 16.46 -9.16 -0.49
CA ASP A 263 17.88 -9.33 -0.78
C ASP A 263 18.77 -9.17 0.46
N MET A 264 18.44 -8.22 1.34
CA MET A 264 19.13 -8.04 2.62
C MET A 264 18.98 -9.27 3.52
N TYR A 265 17.76 -9.78 3.71
CA TYR A 265 17.53 -10.99 4.52
C TYR A 265 18.17 -12.23 3.89
N MET A 266 18.09 -12.38 2.57
CA MET A 266 18.76 -13.45 1.83
C MET A 266 20.26 -13.47 2.10
N ASN A 267 20.92 -12.31 2.11
CA ASN A 267 22.35 -12.23 2.38
C ASN A 267 22.68 -12.70 3.80
N CYS A 268 21.91 -12.32 4.81
CA CYS A 268 22.12 -12.83 6.17
C CYS A 268 21.89 -14.34 6.29
N PHE A 269 20.93 -14.91 5.55
CA PHE A 269 20.71 -16.36 5.56
C PHE A 269 21.80 -17.14 4.80
N LYS A 270 22.55 -16.54 3.86
CA LYS A 270 23.67 -17.22 3.19
C LYS A 270 24.77 -17.62 4.17
N ASP A 271 24.97 -16.83 5.22
CA ASP A 271 25.94 -17.12 6.28
C ASP A 271 25.47 -18.30 7.16
N ILE A 272 24.18 -18.62 7.13
CA ILE A 272 23.57 -19.77 7.78
C ILE A 272 23.59 -20.93 6.78
N LYS A 273 24.71 -21.67 6.72
CA LYS A 273 24.98 -22.80 5.77
C LYS A 273 23.96 -23.96 5.77
N LYS A 274 22.87 -23.84 6.52
CA LYS A 274 21.74 -24.77 6.59
C LYS A 274 20.67 -24.52 5.52
N TRP A 275 20.72 -23.40 4.80
CA TRP A 275 19.64 -23.02 3.88
C TRP A 275 20.09 -22.97 2.41
N SER A 276 19.27 -23.53 1.53
CA SER A 276 19.30 -23.29 0.09
C SER A 276 18.28 -22.21 -0.24
N ILE A 277 18.75 -21.07 -0.74
CA ILE A 277 17.95 -19.86 -0.90
C ILE A 277 17.86 -19.53 -2.39
N ARG A 278 16.64 -19.40 -2.93
CA ARG A 278 16.41 -19.07 -4.34
C ARG A 278 15.22 -18.13 -4.51
N LYS A 279 15.40 -17.06 -5.28
CA LYS A 279 14.27 -16.32 -5.88
C LYS A 279 13.57 -17.25 -6.87
N THR A 280 12.24 -17.23 -6.88
CA THR A 280 11.42 -18.18 -7.62
C THR A 280 10.04 -17.60 -7.96
N SER A 281 9.23 -18.40 -8.65
CA SER A 281 7.80 -18.16 -8.86
C SER A 281 7.01 -19.39 -8.42
N ILE A 282 5.74 -19.16 -8.10
CA ILE A 282 4.78 -20.22 -7.76
C ILE A 282 3.86 -20.41 -8.95
N LYS A 283 3.71 -21.67 -9.39
CA LYS A 283 2.77 -22.05 -10.45
C LYS A 283 1.32 -21.87 -9.97
N HIS A 284 0.36 -21.84 -10.90
CA HIS A 284 -1.05 -21.67 -10.57
C HIS A 284 -1.60 -22.72 -9.58
N ASN A 285 -1.10 -23.95 -9.67
CA ASN A 285 -1.41 -25.05 -8.76
C ASN A 285 -0.65 -24.99 -7.41
N GLY A 286 0.00 -23.88 -7.07
CA GLY A 286 0.73 -23.72 -5.81
C GLY A 286 2.10 -24.40 -5.76
N THR A 287 2.60 -24.99 -6.84
CA THR A 287 3.94 -25.61 -6.84
C THR A 287 5.05 -24.57 -7.03
N CYS A 288 6.01 -24.56 -6.11
CA CYS A 288 7.23 -23.77 -6.21
C CYS A 288 8.16 -24.28 -7.33
N VAL A 289 8.59 -23.39 -8.23
CA VAL A 289 9.48 -23.76 -9.34
C VAL A 289 10.88 -24.16 -8.85
N ALA A 290 11.36 -23.58 -7.75
CA ALA A 290 12.72 -23.84 -7.24
C ALA A 290 12.87 -25.16 -6.46
N CYS A 291 11.89 -25.51 -5.62
CA CYS A 291 11.99 -26.68 -4.74
C CYS A 291 10.98 -27.79 -5.04
N GLY A 292 9.98 -27.53 -5.89
CA GLY A 292 8.91 -28.47 -6.21
C GLY A 292 7.86 -28.66 -5.10
N CYS A 293 8.00 -28.00 -3.94
CA CYS A 293 7.02 -28.10 -2.86
C CYS A 293 5.70 -27.39 -3.24
N LYS A 294 4.58 -27.95 -2.79
CA LYS A 294 3.25 -27.33 -2.94
C LYS A 294 2.98 -26.42 -1.73
N LEU A 295 2.58 -25.18 -1.98
CA LEU A 295 2.04 -24.29 -0.95
C LEU A 295 0.65 -24.77 -0.55
N TYR A 296 0.26 -24.49 0.69
CA TYR A 296 -1.02 -24.92 1.21
C TYR A 296 -2.12 -23.96 0.76
N ASN A 297 -3.26 -24.56 0.41
CA ASN A 297 -4.54 -23.88 0.47
C ASN A 297 -4.93 -23.84 1.95
N LEU A 298 -4.90 -22.67 2.58
CA LEU A 298 -5.59 -22.53 3.85
C LEU A 298 -7.06 -22.36 3.44
N GLU A 299 -7.78 -23.48 3.34
CA GLU A 299 -9.23 -23.40 3.31
C GLU A 299 -9.65 -22.67 4.58
N GLU A 300 -10.42 -21.60 4.43
CA GLU A 300 -10.98 -20.91 5.58
C GLU A 300 -11.78 -21.89 6.40
N SER A 301 -11.61 -21.87 7.73
CA SER A 301 -12.45 -22.69 8.59
C SER A 301 -13.91 -22.29 8.40
N SER A 302 -14.84 -23.24 8.53
CA SER A 302 -16.27 -22.93 8.53
C SER A 302 -16.59 -21.82 9.53
N ASP A 303 -15.91 -21.81 10.68
CA ASP A 303 -16.11 -20.85 11.75
C ASP A 303 -15.65 -19.43 11.35
N ASP A 304 -14.52 -19.30 10.66
CA ASP A 304 -14.03 -18.02 10.15
C ASP A 304 -14.96 -17.44 9.09
N PHE A 305 -15.44 -18.29 8.18
CA PHE A 305 -16.42 -17.89 7.18
C PHE A 305 -17.74 -17.45 7.82
N ASP A 306 -18.26 -18.21 8.78
CA ASP A 306 -19.50 -17.87 9.48
C ASP A 306 -19.36 -16.56 10.27
N ASN A 307 -18.23 -16.36 10.95
CA ASN A 307 -17.92 -15.11 11.64
C ASN A 307 -17.84 -13.92 10.67
N LEU A 308 -17.14 -14.08 9.55
CA LEU A 308 -17.05 -13.06 8.50
C LEU A 308 -18.42 -12.75 7.91
N SER A 309 -19.15 -13.77 7.50
CA SER A 309 -20.48 -13.68 6.90
C SER A 309 -21.45 -12.97 7.85
N ASN A 310 -21.55 -13.41 9.10
CA ASN A 310 -22.45 -12.82 10.08
C ASN A 310 -22.06 -11.36 10.41
N SER A 311 -20.76 -11.07 10.60
CA SER A 311 -20.32 -9.70 10.86
C SER A 311 -20.52 -8.78 9.66
N PHE A 312 -20.29 -9.27 8.45
CA PHE A 312 -20.47 -8.48 7.23
C PHE A 312 -21.96 -8.21 7.00
N LEU A 313 -22.78 -9.26 7.01
CA LEU A 313 -24.21 -9.16 6.80
C LEU A 313 -24.88 -8.28 7.86
N SER A 314 -24.54 -8.42 9.14
CA SER A 314 -25.10 -7.55 10.19
C SER A 314 -24.76 -6.08 9.97
N LYS A 315 -23.49 -5.74 9.68
CA LYS A 315 -23.08 -4.34 9.47
C LYS A 315 -23.66 -3.74 8.20
N VAL A 316 -23.66 -4.49 7.11
CA VAL A 316 -24.14 -4.04 5.82
C VAL A 316 -25.67 -3.91 5.80
N LEU A 317 -26.39 -4.78 6.53
CA LEU A 317 -27.85 -4.74 6.61
C LEU A 317 -28.41 -3.80 7.69
N VAL A 318 -27.71 -3.64 8.81
CA VAL A 318 -28.19 -2.87 9.99
C VAL A 318 -27.52 -1.50 10.10
N GLY A 319 -26.26 -1.37 9.65
CA GLY A 319 -25.41 -0.19 9.86
C GLY A 319 -25.71 1.03 8.98
N GLY A 320 -26.87 1.10 8.32
CA GLY A 320 -27.29 2.29 7.58
C GLY A 320 -26.66 2.50 6.19
N ASP A 321 -25.51 1.89 5.86
CA ASP A 321 -24.81 2.14 4.59
C ASP A 321 -25.58 1.67 3.33
N ILE A 322 -26.31 0.54 3.41
CA ILE A 322 -27.24 0.19 2.32
C ILE A 322 -28.44 1.15 2.30
N TYR A 323 -28.94 1.63 3.44
CA TYR A 323 -30.08 2.56 3.46
C TYR A 323 -29.73 3.95 2.91
N ASN A 324 -28.46 4.35 2.97
CA ASN A 324 -27.98 5.58 2.34
C ASN A 324 -27.98 5.51 0.81
N ASN A 325 -27.84 4.31 0.23
CA ASN A 325 -27.68 4.13 -1.22
C ASN A 325 -28.78 3.27 -1.89
N THR A 326 -29.65 2.62 -1.14
CA THR A 326 -30.71 1.72 -1.63
C THR A 326 -32.00 1.92 -0.85
N THR A 327 -33.15 1.74 -1.52
CA THR A 327 -34.46 1.80 -0.84
C THR A 327 -34.75 0.52 -0.06
N PRO A 328 -35.37 0.58 1.14
CA PRO A 328 -35.73 -0.60 1.94
C PRO A 328 -36.50 -1.67 1.14
N LYS A 329 -37.38 -1.22 0.23
CA LYS A 329 -38.18 -2.12 -0.62
C LYS A 329 -37.36 -2.89 -1.64
N GLU A 330 -36.36 -2.25 -2.24
CA GLU A 330 -35.44 -2.92 -3.16
C GLU A 330 -34.63 -3.98 -2.42
N LEU A 331 -34.12 -3.65 -1.23
CA LEU A 331 -33.38 -4.60 -0.40
C LEU A 331 -34.25 -5.80 -0.02
N GLU A 332 -35.50 -5.58 0.40
CA GLU A 332 -36.44 -6.66 0.71
C GLU A 332 -36.72 -7.56 -0.50
N ASN A 333 -36.99 -6.96 -1.66
CA ASN A 333 -37.21 -7.70 -2.91
C ASN A 333 -35.98 -8.52 -3.30
N PHE A 334 -34.79 -7.95 -3.14
CA PHE A 334 -33.53 -8.64 -3.39
C PHE A 334 -33.33 -9.83 -2.45
N LYS A 335 -33.53 -9.64 -1.14
CA LYS A 335 -33.44 -10.73 -0.15
C LYS A 335 -34.40 -11.87 -0.48
N ARG A 336 -35.65 -11.56 -0.86
CA ARG A 336 -36.64 -12.57 -1.29
C ARG A 336 -36.16 -13.32 -2.53
N PHE A 337 -35.65 -12.61 -3.53
CA PHE A 337 -35.11 -13.19 -4.75
C PHE A 337 -33.96 -14.17 -4.46
N VAL A 338 -32.97 -13.73 -3.67
CA VAL A 338 -31.81 -14.56 -3.30
C VAL A 338 -32.24 -15.78 -2.50
N ASN A 339 -33.10 -15.62 -1.49
CA ASN A 339 -33.58 -16.75 -0.70
C ASN A 339 -34.36 -17.79 -1.52
N ALA A 340 -35.09 -17.36 -2.56
CA ALA A 340 -35.85 -18.26 -3.42
C ALA A 340 -34.97 -19.00 -4.45
N THR A 341 -33.78 -18.49 -4.76
CA THR A 341 -32.97 -18.98 -5.88
C THR A 341 -31.58 -19.47 -5.50
N LYS A 342 -31.08 -19.19 -4.29
CA LYS A 342 -29.85 -19.78 -3.74
C LYS A 342 -29.95 -21.31 -3.53
N PRO A 343 -28.85 -22.05 -3.34
CA PRO A 343 -27.45 -21.61 -3.45
C PRO A 343 -27.03 -21.41 -4.91
N TYR A 344 -26.02 -20.56 -5.16
CA TYR A 344 -25.38 -20.40 -6.46
C TYR A 344 -23.94 -20.93 -6.38
N ASP A 345 -23.41 -21.36 -7.53
CA ASP A 345 -21.98 -21.69 -7.65
C ASP A 345 -21.14 -20.43 -7.91
N VAL A 346 -21.70 -19.46 -8.64
CA VAL A 346 -21.03 -18.21 -8.97
C VAL A 346 -21.99 -17.02 -9.02
N VAL A 347 -21.56 -15.90 -8.42
CA VAL A 347 -22.22 -14.60 -8.49
C VAL A 347 -21.42 -13.66 -9.41
N ILE A 348 -22.03 -13.20 -10.49
CA ILE A 348 -21.38 -12.34 -11.48
C ILE A 348 -21.79 -10.90 -11.25
N ASP A 349 -20.80 -10.01 -11.14
CA ASP A 349 -20.98 -8.57 -11.26
C ASP A 349 -21.17 -8.21 -12.74
N GLY A 350 -22.45 -8.05 -13.14
CA GLY A 350 -22.83 -7.95 -14.53
C GLY A 350 -22.28 -6.70 -15.22
N LEU A 351 -22.19 -5.57 -14.53
CA LEU A 351 -21.61 -4.36 -15.09
C LEU A 351 -20.09 -4.43 -15.16
N ASN A 352 -19.44 -4.91 -14.10
CA ASN A 352 -17.99 -5.05 -14.09
C ASN A 352 -17.52 -6.01 -15.20
N ALA A 353 -18.19 -7.16 -15.35
CA ALA A 353 -17.94 -8.11 -16.43
C ALA A 353 -18.20 -7.49 -17.83
N ALA A 354 -19.28 -6.73 -17.99
CA ALA A 354 -19.62 -6.08 -19.26
C ALA A 354 -18.62 -4.97 -19.66
N TYR A 355 -18.09 -4.23 -18.68
CA TYR A 355 -17.20 -3.09 -18.92
C TYR A 355 -15.72 -3.36 -18.65
N ALA A 356 -15.37 -4.62 -18.41
CA ALA A 356 -14.02 -5.05 -18.07
C ALA A 356 -12.95 -4.60 -19.10
N CYS A 357 -13.33 -4.24 -20.34
CA CYS A 357 -12.39 -3.81 -21.39
C CYS A 357 -12.93 -2.63 -22.24
N ASN A 358 -12.92 -1.42 -21.68
CA ASN A 358 -13.41 -0.20 -22.37
C ASN A 358 -12.35 0.60 -23.15
N LYS A 359 -11.07 0.20 -23.16
CA LYS A 359 -10.00 1.08 -23.66
C LYS A 359 -9.75 1.08 -25.17
N ASP A 360 -10.33 0.18 -25.97
CA ASP A 360 -10.06 0.15 -27.42
C ASP A 360 -11.32 -0.05 -28.26
N ARG A 361 -11.47 0.83 -29.25
CA ARG A 361 -12.54 0.86 -30.25
C ARG A 361 -12.50 -0.44 -31.09
N VAL A 362 -13.46 -1.37 -30.89
CA VAL A 362 -14.10 -2.30 -31.90
C VAL A 362 -14.96 -3.44 -31.27
N ASN A 363 -16.10 -3.72 -31.96
CA ASN A 363 -17.08 -4.83 -32.10
C ASN A 363 -17.79 -5.58 -30.96
N TYR A 364 -17.39 -5.56 -29.69
CA TYR A 364 -18.22 -6.18 -28.64
C TYR A 364 -18.94 -5.11 -27.81
N THR A 365 -20.26 -5.14 -27.86
CA THR A 365 -21.14 -4.42 -26.93
C THR A 365 -20.92 -4.94 -25.50
N PRO A 366 -21.22 -4.12 -24.48
CA PRO A 366 -21.13 -4.55 -23.08
C PRO A 366 -21.93 -5.83 -22.78
N VAL A 367 -23.10 -6.00 -23.42
CA VAL A 367 -23.95 -7.17 -23.21
C VAL A 367 -23.36 -8.45 -23.80
N GLU A 368 -22.72 -8.39 -24.97
CA GLU A 368 -22.09 -9.56 -25.58
C GLU A 368 -20.92 -10.06 -24.72
N LYS A 369 -20.14 -9.16 -24.12
CA LYS A 369 -19.07 -9.53 -23.16
C LYS A 369 -19.64 -10.27 -21.95
N LEU A 370 -20.72 -9.77 -21.37
CA LEU A 370 -21.40 -10.43 -20.26
C LEU A 370 -21.94 -11.81 -20.66
N VAL A 371 -22.49 -11.94 -21.87
CA VAL A 371 -22.94 -13.24 -22.41
C VAL A 371 -21.78 -14.23 -22.52
N GLU A 372 -20.60 -13.81 -22.97
CA GLU A 372 -19.43 -14.71 -23.03
C GLU A 372 -19.00 -15.18 -21.64
N VAL A 373 -19.08 -14.32 -20.61
CA VAL A 373 -18.82 -14.73 -19.22
C VAL A 373 -19.87 -15.74 -18.74
N VAL A 374 -21.15 -15.50 -19.01
CA VAL A 374 -22.22 -16.45 -18.67
C VAL A 374 -22.02 -17.78 -19.40
N LYS A 375 -21.72 -17.78 -20.70
CA LYS A 375 -21.43 -18.99 -21.50
C LYS A 375 -20.28 -19.80 -20.90
N ALA A 376 -19.22 -19.13 -20.45
CA ALA A 376 -18.07 -19.80 -19.85
C ALA A 376 -18.48 -20.60 -18.58
N PHE A 377 -19.34 -20.02 -17.73
CA PHE A 377 -19.85 -20.72 -16.54
C PHE A 377 -20.94 -21.76 -16.85
N VAL A 378 -21.78 -21.53 -17.87
CA VAL A 378 -22.75 -22.51 -18.36
C VAL A 378 -22.04 -23.76 -18.90
N ALA A 379 -20.94 -23.58 -19.63
CA ALA A 379 -20.13 -24.69 -20.13
C ALA A 379 -19.50 -25.52 -19.01
N GLN A 380 -19.33 -24.94 -17.82
CA GLN A 380 -18.87 -25.61 -16.60
C GLN A 380 -20.04 -26.17 -15.75
N ASN A 381 -21.27 -26.13 -16.26
CA ASN A 381 -22.49 -26.56 -15.57
C ASN A 381 -22.71 -25.87 -14.21
N LYS A 382 -22.37 -24.59 -14.11
CA LYS A 382 -22.51 -23.79 -12.89
C LYS A 382 -23.91 -23.18 -12.79
N LYS A 383 -24.45 -23.11 -11.58
CA LYS A 383 -25.64 -22.32 -11.25
C LYS A 383 -25.24 -20.87 -11.02
N ILE A 384 -25.74 -19.99 -11.89
CA ILE A 384 -25.25 -18.62 -12.03
C ILE A 384 -26.27 -17.62 -11.48
N PHE A 385 -25.79 -16.66 -10.69
CA PHE A 385 -26.50 -15.42 -10.38
C PHE A 385 -25.80 -14.25 -11.08
N VAL A 386 -26.56 -13.39 -11.77
CA VAL A 386 -26.05 -12.15 -12.37
C VAL A 386 -26.71 -10.96 -11.66
N LEU A 387 -25.89 -10.13 -11.03
CA LEU A 387 -26.32 -8.83 -10.54
C LEU A 387 -26.15 -7.81 -11.66
N GLY A 388 -27.23 -7.18 -12.08
CA GLY A 388 -27.23 -6.13 -13.08
C GLY A 388 -27.98 -4.88 -12.63
N ARG A 389 -28.13 -3.94 -13.55
CA ARG A 389 -28.81 -2.66 -13.34
C ARG A 389 -29.99 -2.44 -14.24
N CYS A 390 -30.95 -1.63 -13.80
CA CYS A 390 -32.17 -1.34 -14.54
C CYS A 390 -31.91 -0.79 -15.94
N HIS A 391 -30.87 0.01 -16.16
CA HIS A 391 -30.52 0.47 -17.51
C HIS A 391 -30.14 -0.67 -18.47
N MET A 392 -29.69 -1.83 -17.98
CA MET A 392 -29.42 -3.02 -18.81
C MET A 392 -30.68 -3.57 -19.48
N ARG A 393 -31.88 -3.17 -19.05
CA ARG A 393 -33.13 -3.49 -19.77
C ARG A 393 -33.15 -2.92 -21.18
N LYS A 394 -32.39 -1.86 -21.44
CA LYS A 394 -32.25 -1.23 -22.76
C LYS A 394 -31.21 -1.93 -23.65
N TRP A 395 -30.47 -2.90 -23.10
CA TRP A 395 -29.52 -3.69 -23.89
C TRP A 395 -30.26 -4.63 -24.83
N SER A 396 -29.53 -5.18 -25.81
CA SER A 396 -30.12 -6.03 -26.84
C SER A 396 -30.94 -7.18 -26.24
N SER A 397 -32.16 -7.33 -26.75
CA SER A 397 -33.15 -8.27 -26.21
C SER A 397 -32.73 -9.73 -26.39
N GLN A 398 -32.02 -10.04 -27.47
CA GLN A 398 -31.57 -11.40 -27.76
C GLN A 398 -30.57 -11.90 -26.70
N GLU A 399 -29.54 -11.11 -26.44
CA GLU A 399 -28.48 -11.41 -25.46
C GLU A 399 -29.03 -11.39 -24.03
N MET A 400 -29.87 -10.41 -23.69
CA MET A 400 -30.52 -10.37 -22.37
C MET A 400 -31.45 -11.57 -22.15
N ASN A 401 -32.13 -12.06 -23.20
CA ASN A 401 -32.92 -13.28 -23.11
C ASN A 401 -32.07 -14.53 -22.92
N TYR A 402 -30.88 -14.58 -23.54
CA TYR A 402 -29.92 -15.64 -23.27
C TYR A 402 -29.51 -15.67 -21.79
N ILE A 403 -29.15 -14.52 -21.21
CA ILE A 403 -28.78 -14.41 -19.79
C ILE A 403 -29.93 -14.89 -18.90
N LYS A 404 -31.17 -14.42 -19.12
CA LYS A 404 -32.34 -14.81 -18.31
C LYS A 404 -32.66 -16.32 -18.37
N ARG A 405 -32.32 -16.99 -19.47
CA ARG A 405 -32.55 -18.43 -19.63
C ARG A 405 -31.52 -19.29 -18.91
N HIS A 406 -30.31 -18.77 -18.70
CA HIS A 406 -29.17 -19.54 -18.17
C HIS A 406 -28.66 -19.05 -16.81
N ALA A 407 -29.18 -17.92 -16.32
CA ALA A 407 -28.80 -17.36 -15.03
C ALA A 407 -30.00 -16.73 -14.32
N HIS A 408 -29.94 -16.74 -12.99
CA HIS A 408 -30.81 -15.92 -12.17
C HIS A 408 -30.37 -14.45 -12.31
N LEU A 409 -31.19 -13.61 -12.94
CA LEU A 409 -30.87 -12.19 -13.18
C LEU A 409 -31.65 -11.29 -12.22
N PHE A 410 -30.96 -10.51 -11.40
CA PHE A 410 -31.56 -9.43 -10.63
C PHE A 410 -31.06 -8.07 -11.16
N LEU A 411 -31.99 -7.14 -11.41
CA LEU A 411 -31.67 -5.79 -11.87
C LEU A 411 -31.95 -4.79 -10.76
N ALA A 412 -30.90 -4.30 -10.10
CA ALA A 412 -30.97 -3.24 -9.11
C ALA A 412 -31.15 -1.86 -9.79
N LYS A 413 -31.63 -0.87 -9.05
CA LYS A 413 -31.71 0.54 -9.49
C LYS A 413 -30.31 1.05 -9.82
N ASP A 414 -30.19 1.95 -10.79
CA ASP A 414 -28.89 2.45 -11.25
C ASP A 414 -28.13 3.26 -10.18
N SER A 415 -28.84 3.79 -9.18
CA SER A 415 -28.27 4.58 -8.07
C SER A 415 -27.72 3.75 -6.90
N SER A 416 -28.02 2.45 -6.85
CA SER A 416 -27.64 1.58 -5.72
C SER A 416 -26.13 1.29 -5.72
N ALA A 417 -25.55 0.83 -4.62
CA ALA A 417 -24.19 0.30 -4.63
C ALA A 417 -24.19 -1.18 -5.06
N ASP A 418 -23.28 -1.61 -5.94
CA ASP A 418 -23.24 -3.00 -6.46
C ASP A 418 -22.72 -4.00 -5.43
N ASP A 419 -21.56 -3.70 -4.87
CA ASP A 419 -20.80 -4.63 -4.05
C ASP A 419 -21.57 -5.21 -2.84
N PRO A 420 -22.40 -4.45 -2.08
CA PRO A 420 -23.12 -5.03 -0.93
C PRO A 420 -24.12 -6.11 -1.35
N PHE A 421 -24.78 -5.94 -2.50
CA PHE A 421 -25.72 -6.92 -3.04
C PHE A 421 -24.99 -8.17 -3.52
N MET A 422 -23.88 -7.98 -4.24
CA MET A 422 -23.04 -9.07 -4.71
C MET A 422 -22.52 -9.91 -3.53
N LEU A 423 -21.89 -9.24 -2.55
CA LEU A 423 -21.34 -9.88 -1.35
C LEU A 423 -22.42 -10.57 -0.53
N TYR A 424 -23.60 -9.96 -0.37
CA TYR A 424 -24.74 -10.61 0.29
C TYR A 424 -25.13 -11.93 -0.41
N ALA A 425 -25.28 -11.92 -1.74
CA ALA A 425 -25.66 -13.12 -2.49
C ALA A 425 -24.58 -14.21 -2.41
N THR A 426 -23.31 -13.83 -2.46
CA THR A 426 -22.19 -14.77 -2.34
C THR A 426 -22.14 -15.39 -0.93
N PHE A 427 -22.14 -14.58 0.13
CA PHE A 427 -22.07 -15.08 1.51
C PHE A 427 -23.27 -15.95 1.89
N THR A 428 -24.48 -15.57 1.48
CA THR A 428 -25.70 -16.33 1.81
C THR A 428 -25.85 -17.63 1.00
N SER A 429 -25.07 -17.80 -0.07
CA SER A 429 -25.01 -19.03 -0.87
C SER A 429 -24.02 -20.06 -0.33
N GLY A 430 -23.05 -19.64 0.49
CA GLY A 430 -22.17 -20.50 1.26
C GLY A 430 -20.68 -20.34 0.94
N ILE A 431 -19.84 -21.01 1.73
CA ILE A 431 -18.37 -20.93 1.68
C ILE A 431 -17.74 -21.32 0.34
N ASN A 432 -18.45 -22.12 -0.47
CA ASN A 432 -17.98 -22.62 -1.76
C ASN A 432 -18.42 -21.77 -2.96
N THR A 433 -19.17 -20.69 -2.73
CA THR A 433 -19.65 -19.82 -3.81
C THR A 433 -18.54 -18.87 -4.26
N TYR A 434 -18.29 -18.85 -5.58
CA TYR A 434 -17.38 -17.91 -6.21
C TYR A 434 -18.08 -16.60 -6.55
N PHE A 435 -17.31 -15.53 -6.75
CA PHE A 435 -17.82 -14.32 -7.37
C PHE A 435 -16.92 -13.83 -8.50
N ALA A 436 -17.53 -13.34 -9.57
CA ALA A 436 -16.84 -12.88 -10.77
C ALA A 436 -16.89 -11.36 -10.88
N SER A 437 -15.77 -10.70 -10.55
CA SER A 437 -15.58 -9.25 -10.68
C SER A 437 -14.09 -8.93 -10.74
N ARG A 438 -13.72 -7.81 -11.37
CA ARG A 438 -12.38 -7.22 -11.31
C ARG A 438 -12.22 -6.17 -10.22
N ASP A 439 -13.29 -5.82 -9.50
CA ASP A 439 -13.17 -4.92 -8.35
C ASP A 439 -12.45 -5.64 -7.20
N PHE A 440 -11.55 -4.93 -6.53
CA PHE A 440 -10.86 -5.41 -5.34
C PHE A 440 -11.69 -5.21 -4.06
N MET A 441 -12.88 -4.63 -4.15
CA MET A 441 -13.84 -4.43 -3.05
C MET A 441 -13.24 -3.68 -1.87
N ARG A 442 -12.32 -2.73 -2.15
CA ARG A 442 -11.47 -2.11 -1.11
C ARG A 442 -12.29 -1.37 -0.06
N GLN A 443 -13.37 -0.72 -0.47
CA GLN A 443 -14.24 0.05 0.42
C GLN A 443 -14.95 -0.83 1.47
N HIS A 444 -15.29 -2.07 1.12
CA HIS A 444 -15.99 -3.01 2.01
C HIS A 444 -15.09 -3.60 3.08
N ARG A 445 -13.78 -3.66 2.81
CA ARG A 445 -12.79 -4.01 3.84
C ARG A 445 -12.82 -3.02 4.99
N TYR A 446 -13.08 -1.73 4.75
CA TYR A 446 -13.11 -0.72 5.81
C TYR A 446 -14.39 -0.76 6.65
N ILE A 447 -15.48 -1.34 6.13
CA ILE A 447 -16.74 -1.57 6.89
C ILE A 447 -16.47 -2.58 8.04
N LEU A 448 -15.53 -3.50 7.85
CA LEU A 448 -15.07 -4.40 8.88
C LEU A 448 -14.12 -3.64 9.83
N ASN A 449 -14.67 -3.02 10.87
CA ASN A 449 -13.92 -2.38 11.97
C ASN A 449 -13.02 -3.32 12.80
N ASP A 450 -12.95 -4.60 12.42
CA ASP A 450 -12.15 -5.62 13.08
C ASP A 450 -11.06 -6.09 12.11
N GLU A 451 -9.81 -6.10 12.56
CA GLU A 451 -8.68 -6.48 11.72
C GLU A 451 -8.68 -7.97 11.33
N TYR A 452 -8.99 -8.84 12.29
CA TYR A 452 -9.05 -10.27 12.04
C TYR A 452 -10.06 -10.57 10.94
N LEU A 453 -11.23 -9.93 10.98
CA LEU A 453 -12.23 -10.04 9.92
C LEU A 453 -11.76 -9.44 8.58
N ARG A 454 -11.00 -8.34 8.58
CA ARG A 454 -10.40 -7.79 7.35
C ARG A 454 -9.39 -8.74 6.72
N ARG A 455 -8.66 -9.49 7.54
CA ARG A 455 -7.71 -10.52 7.10
C ARG A 455 -8.45 -11.69 6.47
N ILE A 456 -9.44 -12.24 7.17
CA ILE A 456 -10.28 -13.33 6.63
C ILE A 456 -10.95 -12.88 5.33
N PHE A 457 -11.57 -11.69 5.28
CA PHE A 457 -12.18 -11.19 4.04
C PHE A 457 -11.20 -11.17 2.85
N ARG A 458 -9.92 -10.86 3.09
CA ARG A 458 -8.88 -10.89 2.06
C ARG A 458 -8.55 -12.32 1.62
N HIS A 459 -8.45 -13.26 2.56
CA HIS A 459 -8.20 -14.68 2.27
C HIS A 459 -9.36 -15.29 1.48
N TRP A 460 -10.59 -15.02 1.91
CA TRP A 460 -11.83 -15.37 1.22
C TRP A 460 -11.84 -14.82 -0.21
N GLN A 461 -11.52 -13.53 -0.36
CA GLN A 461 -11.42 -12.88 -1.67
C GLN A 461 -10.39 -13.59 -2.58
N PHE A 462 -9.19 -13.89 -2.07
CA PHE A 462 -8.17 -14.58 -2.86
C PHE A 462 -8.59 -15.97 -3.34
N THR A 463 -9.42 -16.68 -2.56
CA THR A 463 -9.83 -18.06 -2.86
C THR A 463 -11.15 -18.17 -3.62
N ARG A 464 -11.95 -17.09 -3.66
CA ARG A 464 -13.30 -17.08 -4.26
C ARG A 464 -13.52 -16.06 -5.37
N GLN A 465 -12.60 -15.14 -5.60
CA GLN A 465 -12.69 -14.17 -6.68
C GLN A 465 -12.19 -14.75 -8.01
N ILE A 466 -13.06 -14.72 -9.03
CA ILE A 466 -12.73 -14.99 -10.43
C ILE A 466 -12.67 -13.66 -11.17
N GLN A 467 -11.65 -13.44 -11.99
CA GLN A 467 -11.51 -12.19 -12.77
C GLN A 467 -11.73 -12.44 -14.27
N PRO A 468 -12.89 -12.05 -14.83
CA PRO A 468 -13.14 -12.17 -16.26
C PRO A 468 -12.24 -11.22 -17.05
N THR A 469 -11.28 -11.74 -17.80
CA THR A 469 -10.25 -10.98 -18.50
C THR A 469 -10.25 -11.26 -20.00
N MET A 470 -10.23 -10.21 -20.83
CA MET A 470 -10.02 -10.40 -22.28
C MET A 470 -8.53 -10.28 -22.58
N ILE A 471 -7.97 -11.30 -23.22
CA ILE A 471 -6.60 -11.26 -23.74
C ILE A 471 -6.59 -11.22 -25.27
N GLY A 472 -5.46 -10.85 -25.86
CA GLY A 472 -5.26 -10.82 -27.30
C GLY A 472 -5.48 -9.43 -27.94
N GLY A 473 -5.03 -9.30 -29.19
CA GLY A 473 -5.16 -8.07 -29.97
C GLY A 473 -6.58 -7.88 -30.55
N PRO A 474 -6.86 -6.74 -31.22
CA PRO A 474 -8.20 -6.40 -31.73
C PRO A 474 -8.89 -7.48 -32.57
N HIS A 475 -8.11 -8.32 -33.25
CA HIS A 475 -8.60 -9.34 -34.18
C HIS A 475 -8.63 -10.77 -33.60
N ASN A 476 -8.11 -11.01 -32.40
CA ASN A 476 -8.08 -12.33 -31.78
C ASN A 476 -8.27 -12.22 -30.26
N ARG A 477 -9.37 -11.56 -29.85
CA ARG A 477 -9.73 -11.41 -28.44
C ARG A 477 -10.38 -12.68 -27.91
N GLN A 478 -9.87 -13.18 -26.80
CA GLN A 478 -10.41 -14.33 -26.10
C GLN A 478 -10.74 -13.96 -24.66
N LEU A 479 -11.93 -14.37 -24.19
CA LEU A 479 -12.27 -14.32 -22.77
C LEU A 479 -11.51 -15.42 -22.02
N ILE A 480 -10.85 -15.03 -20.95
CA ILE A 480 -10.24 -15.93 -19.96
C ILE A 480 -10.82 -15.61 -18.60
N LEU A 481 -11.26 -16.64 -17.89
CA LEU A 481 -11.56 -16.55 -16.47
C LEU A 481 -10.26 -16.80 -15.71
N ILE A 482 -9.74 -15.76 -15.03
CA ILE A 482 -8.60 -15.95 -14.14
C ILE A 482 -9.15 -16.53 -12.84
N GLU A 483 -9.00 -17.84 -12.70
CA GLU A 483 -9.43 -18.58 -11.51
C GLU A 483 -8.57 -18.22 -10.28
N PRO A 484 -9.12 -18.31 -9.05
CA PRO A 484 -8.35 -18.19 -7.82
C PRO A 484 -7.23 -19.25 -7.77
N PRO A 485 -6.07 -18.94 -7.15
CA PRO A 485 -4.99 -19.90 -7.04
C PRO A 485 -5.37 -21.02 -6.05
N GLU A 486 -4.80 -22.22 -6.23
CA GLU A 486 -4.95 -23.33 -5.26
C GLU A 486 -4.15 -23.14 -3.96
N PHE A 487 -3.71 -21.91 -3.67
CA PHE A 487 -2.87 -21.59 -2.53
C PHE A 487 -3.13 -20.15 -2.08
N LEU A 488 -2.93 -19.87 -0.78
CA LEU A 488 -2.95 -18.48 -0.32
C LEU A 488 -1.62 -17.80 -0.62
N PRO A 489 -1.62 -16.62 -1.27
CA PRO A 489 -0.41 -15.93 -1.71
C PRO A 489 0.30 -15.16 -0.57
N ILE A 490 0.43 -15.78 0.60
CA ILE A 490 1.06 -15.21 1.81
C ILE A 490 2.37 -15.93 2.13
N ALA A 491 3.16 -15.40 3.07
CA ALA A 491 4.33 -16.12 3.54
C ALA A 491 3.90 -17.41 4.23
N GLN A 492 4.48 -18.55 3.85
CA GLN A 492 4.12 -19.87 4.38
C GLN A 492 5.36 -20.67 4.77
N GLN A 493 5.24 -21.41 5.88
CA GLN A 493 6.19 -22.44 6.29
C GLN A 493 5.59 -23.82 6.05
N ASN A 494 6.32 -24.74 5.43
CA ASN A 494 5.89 -26.12 5.27
C ASN A 494 6.25 -27.00 6.49
N GLN A 495 5.77 -28.25 6.51
CA GLN A 495 6.05 -29.21 7.59
C GLN A 495 7.54 -29.53 7.77
N ASN A 496 8.35 -29.41 6.71
CA ASN A 496 9.81 -29.59 6.77
C ASN A 496 10.53 -28.35 7.34
N GLY A 497 9.79 -27.27 7.59
CA GLY A 497 10.31 -26.00 8.07
C GLY A 497 10.81 -25.06 6.96
N ASP A 498 10.64 -25.41 5.68
CA ASP A 498 10.98 -24.56 4.54
C ASP A 498 10.03 -23.37 4.42
N TRP A 499 10.53 -22.24 3.96
CA TRP A 499 9.76 -21.00 3.83
C TRP A 499 9.58 -20.58 2.38
N HIS A 500 8.36 -20.12 2.07
CA HIS A 500 8.03 -19.44 0.82
C HIS A 500 7.48 -18.06 1.15
N ILE A 501 8.15 -17.00 0.69
CA ILE A 501 7.82 -15.62 1.06
C ILE A 501 7.54 -14.81 -0.19
N PRO A 502 6.31 -14.29 -0.38
CA PRO A 502 6.00 -13.40 -1.49
C PRO A 502 6.63 -12.03 -1.27
N TYR A 503 7.06 -11.39 -2.36
CA TYR A 503 7.58 -10.02 -2.34
C TYR A 503 7.25 -9.30 -3.64
N PHE A 504 7.55 -8.00 -3.70
CA PHE A 504 7.31 -7.18 -4.89
C PHE A 504 8.51 -6.32 -5.27
N GLU A 505 8.54 -5.92 -6.54
CA GLU A 505 9.56 -5.04 -7.11
C GLU A 505 9.20 -3.56 -6.87
N GLU A 506 10.21 -2.72 -6.58
CA GLU A 506 10.06 -1.30 -6.18
C GLU A 506 9.20 -0.46 -7.14
N THR A 507 9.19 -0.79 -8.43
CA THR A 507 8.46 -0.07 -9.49
C THR A 507 6.94 -0.25 -9.43
N ILE A 508 6.43 -1.19 -8.63
CA ILE A 508 5.04 -1.66 -8.66
C ILE A 508 4.25 -1.19 -7.43
N TYR A 509 4.85 -0.49 -6.46
CA TYR A 509 4.13 -0.07 -5.22
C TYR A 509 2.85 0.74 -5.48
N LYS A 510 2.82 1.54 -6.56
CA LYS A 510 1.63 2.29 -7.00
C LYS A 510 0.61 1.41 -7.75
N GLU A 511 1.06 0.33 -8.37
CA GLU A 511 0.25 -0.64 -9.11
C GLU A 511 -0.27 -1.78 -8.22
N MET A 512 0.26 -2.00 -7.02
CA MET A 512 -0.19 -3.06 -6.09
C MET A 512 -1.50 -2.75 -5.38
N GLN A 513 -2.02 -1.53 -5.50
CA GLN A 513 -3.45 -1.36 -5.26
C GLN A 513 -4.28 -2.04 -6.38
N LEU A 514 -3.74 -2.17 -7.60
CA LEU A 514 -4.46 -2.42 -8.84
C LEU A 514 -4.19 -3.77 -9.53
N SER A 515 -3.28 -4.62 -9.05
CA SER A 515 -2.95 -5.89 -9.72
C SER A 515 -2.69 -7.03 -8.74
N ASP A 516 -3.48 -8.08 -8.89
CA ASP A 516 -3.57 -9.25 -8.04
C ASP A 516 -2.32 -10.16 -8.10
N ARG A 517 -2.02 -10.73 -6.93
CA ARG A 517 -1.06 -11.82 -6.65
C ARG A 517 0.44 -11.45 -6.81
N PRO A 518 1.27 -11.75 -5.78
CA PRO A 518 2.72 -11.60 -5.88
C PRO A 518 3.28 -12.58 -6.91
N ARG A 519 4.01 -12.03 -7.90
CA ARG A 519 4.67 -12.82 -8.95
C ARG A 519 6.00 -13.39 -8.51
N HIS A 520 6.63 -12.74 -7.53
CA HIS A 520 7.97 -13.05 -7.06
C HIS A 520 7.92 -13.62 -5.65
N TRP A 521 8.71 -14.67 -5.46
CA TRP A 521 8.73 -15.44 -4.24
C TRP A 521 10.17 -15.77 -3.85
N LEU A 522 10.44 -15.77 -2.57
CA LEU A 522 11.66 -16.31 -2.00
C LEU A 522 11.39 -17.73 -1.51
N CYS A 523 12.19 -18.69 -1.95
CA CYS A 523 12.20 -20.06 -1.44
C CYS A 523 13.43 -20.25 -0.55
N LEU A 524 13.23 -20.58 0.72
CA LEU A 524 14.28 -21.05 1.64
C LEU A 524 14.01 -22.51 1.98
N LYS A 525 14.87 -23.40 1.50
CA LYS A 525 14.80 -24.84 1.78
C LYS A 525 15.90 -25.25 2.77
N LYS A 526 15.59 -26.01 3.80
CA LYS A 526 16.64 -26.57 4.67
C LYS A 526 17.47 -27.61 3.89
N ASN A 527 18.79 -27.50 3.98
CA ASN A 527 19.71 -28.52 3.53
C ASN A 527 19.51 -29.73 4.43
N GLN A 528 19.22 -30.88 3.83
CA GLN A 528 19.09 -32.15 4.52
C GLN A 528 20.45 -32.65 5.01
#